data_AF-A0A1U7VH89-F1
#
_entry.id   AF-A0A1U7VH89-F1
#
_cell.length_a   1.000
_cell.length_b   1.000
_cell.length_c   1.000
_cell.angle_alpha   90.00
_cell.angle_beta   90.00
_cell.angle_gamma   90.00
#
_symmetry.space_group_name_H-M   'P 1'
#
loop_
_entity.id
_entity.type
_entity.pdbx_description
1 polymer ?
#
loop_
_entity_poly.entity_id
_entity_poly.type
_entity_poly.pdbx_seq_one_letter_code
_entity_poly.pdbx_strand_id
1 'polypeptide(L)'
;MEEKSSCDGVHEFKLLLSCPSGLSPSQVSVVFNEAYDRIPHPDPFLEQSIFEEWEARERLSSIYNRPKFRGFCGDKFKSYLGKISCSI
;
A
#
# COMPACT_ATOMS: atom_id res chain seq x y z
N MET A 1 13.34 25.15 -22.06
CA MET A 1 14.37 24.10 -22.03
C MET A 1 13.63 22.78 -21.90
N GLU A 2 13.54 22.05 -22.99
CA GLU A 2 12.98 20.70 -23.02
C GLU A 2 13.98 19.76 -22.34
N GLU A 3 13.57 19.13 -21.24
CA GLU A 3 14.35 18.05 -20.64
C GLU A 3 13.85 16.73 -21.23
N LYS A 4 14.67 16.19 -22.14
CA LYS A 4 14.48 14.91 -22.81
C LYS A 4 14.90 13.80 -21.86
N SER A 5 13.95 13.09 -21.24
CA SER A 5 14.26 11.84 -20.55
C SER A 5 14.27 10.68 -21.54
N SER A 6 15.47 10.32 -21.98
CA SER A 6 15.75 9.04 -22.63
C SER A 6 16.07 8.03 -21.53
N CYS A 7 15.18 7.07 -21.29
CA CYS A 7 15.46 5.94 -20.39
C CYS A 7 15.61 4.68 -21.24
N ASP A 8 16.85 4.40 -21.62
CA ASP A 8 17.30 3.04 -21.85
C ASP A 8 17.24 2.29 -20.50
N GLY A 9 16.97 0.99 -20.50
CA GLY A 9 16.45 0.23 -19.35
C GLY A 9 17.24 0.31 -18.03
N VAL A 10 16.57 -0.08 -16.93
CA VAL A 10 17.03 -0.23 -15.53
C VAL A 10 16.77 0.96 -14.59
N HIS A 11 15.50 1.17 -14.21
CA HIS A 11 15.18 1.75 -12.91
C HIS A 11 13.97 1.02 -12.30
N GLU A 12 14.23 0.10 -11.37
CA GLU A 12 13.22 -0.72 -10.63
C GLU A 12 12.40 0.11 -9.63
N PHE A 13 12.79 1.35 -9.36
CA PHE A 13 12.10 2.25 -8.43
C PHE A 13 11.84 3.62 -9.04
N LYS A 14 10.70 4.20 -8.68
CA LYS A 14 10.32 5.59 -9.00
C LYS A 14 10.25 6.39 -7.71
N LEU A 15 10.98 7.49 -7.64
CA LEU A 15 10.91 8.42 -6.51
C LEU A 15 9.56 9.15 -6.53
N LEU A 16 8.75 8.95 -5.49
CA LEU A 16 7.44 9.61 -5.36
C LEU A 16 7.50 10.90 -4.53
N LEU A 17 8.39 10.96 -3.54
CA LEU A 17 8.55 12.11 -2.65
C LEU A 17 10.01 12.20 -2.20
N SER A 18 10.57 13.42 -2.22
CA SER A 18 11.88 13.72 -1.65
C SER A 18 11.72 14.72 -0.51
N CYS A 19 12.32 14.43 0.65
CA CYS A 19 12.30 15.30 1.83
C CYS A 19 13.75 15.70 2.17
N PRO A 20 14.33 16.72 1.50
CA PRO A 20 15.75 17.03 1.59
C PRO A 20 16.22 17.42 3.00
N SER A 21 15.33 17.97 3.83
CA SER A 21 15.62 18.34 5.22
C SER A 21 15.05 17.35 6.25
N GLY A 22 14.48 16.23 5.79
CA GLY A 22 13.70 15.31 6.62
C GLY A 22 12.37 15.92 7.10
N LEU A 23 11.51 15.06 7.64
CA LEU A 23 10.25 15.47 8.28
C LEU A 23 10.23 14.89 9.70
N SER A 24 9.92 15.73 10.67
CA SER A 24 9.62 15.27 12.03
C SER A 24 8.18 14.74 12.13
N PRO A 25 7.87 13.86 13.10
CA PRO A 25 6.52 13.30 13.24
C PRO A 25 5.42 14.36 13.39
N SER A 26 5.70 15.52 14.00
CA SER A 26 4.74 16.61 14.15
C SER A 26 4.44 17.36 12.84
N GLN A 27 5.29 17.22 11.83
CA GLN A 27 5.11 17.80 10.50
C GLN A 27 4.35 16.87 9.54
N VAL A 28 4.01 15.66 9.98
CA VAL A 28 3.32 14.65 9.17
C VAL A 28 1.98 14.30 9.79
N SER A 29 0.91 14.52 9.04
CA SER A 29 -0.44 14.07 9.40
C SER A 29 -0.86 12.91 8.51
N VAL A 30 -1.55 11.93 9.09
CA VAL A 30 -2.11 10.78 8.37
C VAL A 30 -3.63 10.87 8.42
N VAL A 31 -4.28 10.62 7.28
CA VAL A 31 -5.73 10.53 7.17
C VAL A 31 -6.10 9.11 6.81
N PHE A 32 -6.80 8.40 7.70
CA PHE A 32 -7.38 7.09 7.43
C PHE A 32 -8.80 7.28 6.90
N ASN A 33 -9.03 6.92 5.63
CA ASN A 33 -10.32 7.07 4.98
C ASN A 33 -10.50 6.00 3.90
N GLU A 34 -11.68 5.39 3.86
CA GLU A 34 -12.08 4.37 2.88
C GLU A 34 -12.02 4.89 1.43
N ALA A 35 -12.12 6.20 1.21
CA ALA A 35 -11.92 6.81 -0.11
C ALA A 35 -10.51 6.56 -0.69
N TYR A 36 -9.53 6.18 0.15
CA TYR A 36 -8.18 5.80 -0.27
C TYR A 36 -7.98 4.28 -0.37
N ASP A 37 -9.02 3.47 -0.12
CA ASP A 37 -8.96 2.03 -0.29
C ASP A 37 -8.85 1.64 -1.77
N ARG A 38 -8.65 0.34 -2.01
CA ARG A 38 -8.59 -0.19 -3.37
C ARG A 38 -9.98 -0.12 -3.99
N ILE A 39 -10.06 0.45 -5.20
CA ILE A 39 -11.26 0.39 -6.02
C ILE A 39 -11.37 -1.04 -6.60
N PRO A 40 -12.52 -1.73 -6.47
CA PRO A 40 -12.72 -3.05 -7.08
C PRO A 40 -12.50 -3.00 -8.59
N HIS A 41 -11.88 -4.04 -9.13
CA HIS A 41 -11.71 -4.19 -10.57
C HIS A 41 -13.09 -4.34 -11.22
N PRO A 42 -13.34 -3.71 -12.38
CA PRO A 42 -14.64 -3.79 -13.06
C PRO A 42 -14.97 -5.21 -13.55
N ASP A 43 -13.95 -6.01 -13.83
CA ASP A 43 -14.11 -7.44 -14.13
C ASP A 43 -14.21 -8.26 -12.83
N PRO A 44 -15.38 -8.87 -12.54
CA PRO A 44 -15.57 -9.66 -11.33
C PRO A 44 -14.74 -10.95 -11.30
N PHE A 45 -14.29 -11.48 -12.44
CA PHE A 45 -13.44 -12.67 -12.46
C PHE A 45 -12.03 -12.37 -11.96
N LEU A 46 -11.52 -11.17 -12.24
CA LEU A 46 -10.23 -10.73 -11.71
C LEU A 46 -10.29 -10.50 -10.20
N GLU A 47 -11.40 -9.98 -9.67
CA GLU A 47 -11.61 -9.90 -8.22
C GLU A 47 -11.64 -11.28 -7.56
N GLN A 48 -12.34 -12.25 -8.17
CA GLN A 48 -12.43 -13.61 -7.68
C GLN A 48 -11.07 -14.33 -7.69
N SER A 49 -10.23 -14.07 -8.69
CA SER A 49 -8.90 -14.69 -8.78
C SER A 49 -8.00 -14.42 -7.56
N ILE A 50 -8.18 -13.28 -6.89
CA ILE A 50 -7.46 -12.94 -5.65
C ILE A 50 -7.80 -13.95 -4.54
N PHE A 51 -9.08 -14.31 -4.44
CA PHE A 51 -9.56 -15.28 -3.46
C PHE A 51 -9.10 -16.70 -3.81
N GLU A 52 -9.20 -17.08 -5.08
CA GLU A 52 -8.76 -18.39 -5.58
C GLU A 52 -7.27 -18.64 -5.30
N GLU A 53 -6.42 -17.64 -5.58
CA GLU A 53 -4.99 -17.72 -5.29
C GLU A 53 -4.70 -17.80 -3.79
N TRP A 54 -5.46 -17.08 -2.96
CA TRP A 54 -5.33 -17.16 -1.51
C TRP A 54 -5.64 -18.57 -0.98
N GLU A 55 -6.80 -19.12 -1.36
CA GLU A 55 -7.24 -20.48 -1.00
C GLU A 55 -6.24 -21.54 -1.44
N ALA A 56 -5.71 -21.43 -2.67
CA ALA A 56 -4.72 -22.36 -3.19
C ALA A 56 -3.44 -22.38 -2.32
N ARG A 57 -3.00 -21.22 -1.82
CA ARG A 57 -1.79 -21.09 -0.99
C ARG A 57 -2.02 -21.50 0.46
N GLU A 58 -3.18 -21.20 1.01
CA GLU A 58 -3.56 -21.61 2.37
C GLU A 58 -3.59 -23.13 2.50
N ARG A 59 -4.05 -23.84 1.46
CA ARG A 59 -4.03 -25.30 1.44
C ARG A 59 -2.62 -25.91 1.45
N LEU A 60 -1.62 -25.18 0.95
CA LEU A 60 -0.25 -25.68 0.83
C LEU A 60 0.62 -25.34 2.05
N SER A 61 0.25 -24.35 2.84
CA SER A 61 1.09 -23.86 3.94
C SER A 61 0.28 -23.10 5.00
N SER A 62 0.77 -23.10 6.24
CA SER A 62 0.17 -22.31 7.33
C SER A 62 0.48 -20.82 7.15
N ILE A 63 -0.28 -20.16 6.29
CA ILE A 63 -0.26 -18.70 6.09
C ILE A 63 -1.46 -18.06 6.79
N TYR A 64 -1.34 -16.78 7.15
CA TYR A 64 -2.43 -16.02 7.76
C TYR A 64 -2.48 -14.62 7.18
N ASN A 65 -3.69 -14.08 7.04
CA ASN A 65 -3.89 -12.71 6.56
C ASN A 65 -3.75 -11.70 7.72
N ARG A 66 -3.13 -10.55 7.46
CA ARG A 66 -3.11 -9.40 8.38
C ARG A 66 -3.35 -8.11 7.62
N PRO A 67 -4.10 -7.16 8.22
CA PRO A 67 -4.34 -5.87 7.60
C PRO A 67 -3.03 -5.10 7.38
N LYS A 68 -2.98 -4.34 6.29
CA LYS A 68 -1.87 -3.49 5.87
C LYS A 68 -2.40 -2.10 5.50
N PHE A 69 -1.61 -1.07 5.76
CA PHE A 69 -1.93 0.27 5.27
C PHE A 69 -1.63 0.36 3.77
N ARG A 70 -2.56 0.95 3.01
CA ARG A 70 -2.40 1.24 1.59
C ARG A 70 -1.84 2.65 1.43
N GLY A 71 -0.62 2.79 0.89
CA GLY A 71 0.04 4.10 0.70
C GLY A 71 1.55 4.07 0.99
N PHE A 72 2.22 5.23 0.90
CA PHE A 72 3.65 5.36 1.20
C PHE A 72 3.88 5.20 2.70
N CYS A 73 4.56 4.14 3.09
CA CYS A 73 4.99 3.89 4.47
C CYS A 73 6.50 4.06 4.55
N GLY A 74 6.94 5.28 4.89
CA GLY A 74 8.27 5.54 5.42
C GLY A 74 8.33 5.13 6.90
N ASP A 75 9.54 4.75 7.33
CA ASP A 75 9.91 4.13 8.61
C ASP A 75 8.88 4.08 9.76
N LYS A 76 8.64 2.84 10.19
CA LYS A 76 8.04 2.40 11.48
C LYS A 76 7.16 3.44 12.19
N PHE A 77 6.00 3.71 11.62
CA PHE A 77 4.90 4.25 12.41
C PHE A 77 4.51 3.20 13.46
N LYS A 78 4.89 3.43 14.73
CA LYS A 78 4.26 2.71 15.85
C LYS A 78 2.83 3.20 15.92
N SER A 79 1.93 2.54 15.20
CA SER A 79 0.51 2.70 15.42
C SER A 79 0.22 2.24 16.85
N TYR A 80 0.06 3.19 17.76
CA TYR A 80 -0.71 2.93 18.97
C TYR A 80 -2.10 2.56 18.46
N LEU A 81 -2.39 1.26 18.45
CA LEU A 81 -3.69 0.67 18.15
C LEU A 81 -4.73 1.20 19.16
N GLY A 82 -5.10 2.47 19.01
CA GLY A 82 -6.28 3.05 19.61
C GLY A 82 -7.47 2.58 18.79
N LYS A 83 -7.99 1.41 19.17
CA LYS A 83 -9.37 0.95 18.94
C LYS A 83 -10.03 1.51 17.66
N ILE A 84 -9.62 1.01 16.50
CA ILE A 84 -10.48 1.07 15.33
C ILE A 84 -11.48 -0.08 15.49
N SER A 85 -12.65 0.26 16.02
CA SER A 85 -13.82 -0.60 16.01
C SER A 85 -14.35 -0.65 14.58
N CYS A 86 -13.81 -1.52 13.73
CA CYS A 86 -14.57 -2.04 12.60
C CYS A 86 -15.51 -3.11 13.17
N SER A 87 -16.80 -2.77 13.30
CA SER A 87 -17.81 -3.81 13.46
C SER A 87 -17.86 -4.58 12.16
N ILE A 88 -17.56 -5.88 12.26
CA ILE A 88 -17.77 -6.88 11.19
C ILE A 88 -19.27 -7.10 11.04
#